data_AF-A0A948BC76-F1
#
_entry.id   AF-A0A948BC76-F1
#
_cell.length_a   1.000
_cell.length_b   1.000
_cell.length_c   1.000
_cell.angle_alpha   90.00
_cell.angle_beta   90.00
_cell.angle_gamma   90.00
#
_symmetry.space_group_name_H-M   'P 1'
#
loop_
_entity.id
_entity.type
_entity.pdbx_description
1 polymer ?
#
loop_
_entity_poly.entity_id
_entity_poly.type
_entity_poly.pdbx_seq_one_letter_code
_entity_poly.pdbx_strand_id
1 'polypeptide(L)'
;MSKGLTAIPRRFFQACSILLFLLMFLLLFFYISERRNKAFNDPKGKIETVADYLRQMGNPQRIFSAVKDGEAYVLVYGERKGRASGPPAYLFTTDGFLFDWCPDIGDTPFIHGRFYLDHVQIIEEIPLTSITRK
;
A
#
# COMPACT_ATOMS: atom_id res chain seq x y z
N MET A 1 -58.54 10.34 -18.70
CA MET A 1 -58.18 9.68 -17.43
C MET A 1 -56.78 10.11 -17.03
N SER A 2 -56.68 11.14 -16.17
CA SER A 2 -55.40 11.61 -15.63
C SER A 2 -55.08 10.80 -14.36
N LYS A 3 -53.99 10.04 -14.37
CA LYS A 3 -53.51 9.30 -13.20
C LYS A 3 -52.91 10.32 -12.23
N GLY A 4 -53.52 10.48 -11.07
CA GLY A 4 -53.02 11.37 -10.01
C GLY A 4 -51.60 10.95 -9.59
N LEU A 5 -50.64 11.87 -9.74
CA LEU A 5 -49.32 11.70 -9.14
C LEU A 5 -49.48 11.67 -7.63
N THR A 6 -49.16 10.54 -7.01
CA THR A 6 -49.11 10.41 -5.56
C THR A 6 -47.95 11.25 -5.03
N ALA A 7 -48.26 12.18 -4.12
CA ALA A 7 -47.25 13.00 -3.47
C ALA A 7 -46.27 12.11 -2.69
N ILE A 8 -44.99 12.20 -3.02
CA ILE A 8 -43.94 11.44 -2.34
C ILE A 8 -43.87 11.92 -0.88
N PRO A 9 -43.91 11.02 0.11
CA PRO A 9 -43.95 11.41 1.51
C PRO A 9 -42.63 12.07 1.93
N ARG A 10 -42.70 13.21 2.62
CA ARG A 10 -41.54 13.98 3.13
C ARG A 10 -40.50 13.12 3.88
N ARG A 11 -40.96 12.08 4.57
CA ARG A 11 -40.11 11.12 5.30
C ARG A 11 -39.19 10.32 4.37
N PHE A 12 -39.63 10.03 3.15
CA PHE A 12 -38.82 9.33 2.15
C PHE A 12 -37.64 10.20 1.71
N PHE A 13 -37.87 11.48 1.40
CA PHE A 13 -36.79 12.41 1.06
C PHE A 13 -35.78 12.57 2.21
N GLN A 14 -36.25 12.65 3.46
CA GLN A 14 -35.36 12.71 4.61
C GLN A 14 -34.50 11.45 4.74
N ALA A 15 -35.09 10.26 4.60
CA ALA A 15 -34.36 9.00 4.65
C ALA A 15 -33.31 8.90 3.52
N CYS A 16 -33.68 9.25 2.29
CA CYS A 16 -32.74 9.28 1.17
C CYS A 16 -31.61 10.28 1.39
N SER A 17 -31.90 11.47 1.92
CA SER A 17 -30.88 12.49 2.23
C SER A 17 -29.90 12.01 3.30
N ILE A 18 -30.40 11.36 4.36
CA ILE A 18 -29.55 10.81 5.44
C ILE A 18 -28.67 9.70 4.87
N LEU A 19 -29.24 8.79 4.08
CA LEU A 19 -28.49 7.69 3.48
C LEU A 19 -27.38 8.21 2.54
N LEU A 20 -27.70 9.20 1.70
CA LEU A 20 -26.71 9.83 0.81
C LEU A 20 -25.59 10.50 1.60
N PHE A 21 -25.92 11.20 2.68
CA PHE A 21 -24.92 11.82 3.57
C PHE A 21 -24.00 10.77 4.21
N LEU A 22 -24.55 9.69 4.74
CA LEU A 22 -23.77 8.61 5.33
C LEU A 22 -22.86 7.93 4.31
N LEU A 23 -23.37 7.69 3.09
CA LEU A 23 -22.55 7.13 2.01
C LEU A 23 -21.41 8.07 1.65
N MET A 24 -21.67 9.37 1.50
CA MET A 24 -20.64 10.36 1.17
C MET A 24 -19.59 10.46 2.28
N PHE A 25 -20.00 10.42 3.55
CA PHE A 25 -19.09 10.40 4.69
C PHE A 25 -18.22 9.15 4.71
N LEU A 26 -18.78 7.97 4.45
CA LEU A 26 -18.03 6.71 4.38
C LEU A 26 -16.98 6.75 3.25
N LEU A 27 -17.36 7.24 2.06
CA LEU A 27 -16.44 7.41 0.93
C LEU A 27 -15.30 8.38 1.26
N LEU A 28 -15.62 9.51 1.91
CA LEU A 28 -14.61 10.49 2.34
C LEU A 28 -13.67 9.89 3.41
N PHE A 29 -14.21 9.14 4.37
CA PHE A 29 -13.41 8.45 5.37
C PHE A 29 -12.44 7.46 4.73
N PHE A 30 -12.91 6.67 3.77
CA PHE A 30 -12.07 5.71 3.04
C PHE A 30 -10.98 6.43 2.24
N TYR A 31 -11.33 7.52 1.55
CA TYR A 31 -10.38 8.34 0.80
C TYR A 31 -9.27 8.93 1.68
N ILE A 32 -9.62 9.47 2.84
CA ILE A 32 -8.65 10.03 3.80
C ILE A 32 -7.77 8.91 4.37
N SER A 33 -8.35 7.76 4.72
CA SER A 33 -7.60 6.61 5.23
C SER A 33 -6.55 6.13 4.22
N GLU A 34 -6.94 5.97 2.96
CA GLU A 34 -6.03 5.60 1.87
C GLU A 34 -4.88 6.59 1.71
N ARG A 35 -5.18 7.89 1.69
CA ARG A 35 -4.13 8.91 1.60
C ARG A 35 -3.18 8.89 2.79
N ARG A 36 -3.69 8.68 4.00
CA ARG A 36 -2.86 8.60 5.21
C ARG A 36 -1.95 7.38 5.19
N ASN A 37 -2.46 6.22 4.78
CA ASN A 37 -1.66 5.00 4.65
C ASN A 37 -0.52 5.20 3.64
N LYS A 38 -0.83 5.78 2.47
CA LYS A 38 0.19 6.11 1.46
C LYS A 38 1.24 7.08 1.98
N ALA A 39 0.84 8.16 2.64
CA ALA A 39 1.77 9.15 3.20
C ALA A 39 2.63 8.61 4.35
N PHE A 40 2.11 7.66 5.13
CA PHE A 40 2.86 7.02 6.20
C PHE A 40 3.98 6.14 5.63
N ASN A 41 3.65 5.32 4.63
CA ASN A 41 4.59 4.42 3.96
C ASN A 41 5.47 5.11 2.90
N ASP A 42 5.21 6.40 2.61
CA ASP A 42 6.01 7.16 1.65
C ASP A 42 7.47 7.31 2.12
N PRO A 43 8.44 6.72 1.40
CA PRO A 43 9.86 6.81 1.70
C PRO A 43 10.46 8.16 1.30
N LYS A 44 9.74 9.03 0.58
CA LYS A 44 10.29 10.29 0.09
C LYS A 44 10.79 11.17 1.24
N GLY A 45 12.08 11.51 1.19
CA GLY A 45 12.77 12.32 2.21
C GLY A 45 12.98 11.57 3.54
N LYS A 46 12.76 10.26 3.56
CA LYS A 46 12.82 9.40 4.73
C LYS A 46 13.78 8.23 4.51
N ILE A 47 13.63 7.50 3.42
CA ILE A 47 14.37 6.26 3.17
C ILE A 47 15.10 6.42 1.85
N GLU A 48 16.43 6.48 1.92
CA GLU A 48 17.30 6.45 0.73
C GLU A 48 18.13 5.18 0.70
N THR A 49 18.39 4.57 1.86
CA THR A 49 19.16 3.34 1.99
C THR A 49 18.45 2.27 2.84
N VAL A 50 18.91 1.03 2.76
CA VAL A 50 18.46 -0.07 3.65
C VAL A 50 18.69 0.30 5.12
N ALA A 51 19.77 1.01 5.44
CA ALA A 51 20.05 1.46 6.80
C ALA A 51 18.99 2.47 7.29
N ASP A 52 18.56 3.40 6.42
CA ASP A 52 17.50 4.35 6.75
C ASP A 52 16.17 3.64 6.96
N TYR A 53 15.87 2.65 6.11
CA TYR A 53 14.70 1.79 6.29
C TYR A 53 14.70 1.13 7.67
N LEU A 54 15.79 0.47 8.06
CA LEU A 54 15.87 -0.22 9.35
C LEU A 54 15.74 0.75 10.54
N ARG A 55 16.26 1.98 10.40
CA ARG A 55 16.13 3.02 11.44
C ARG A 55 14.72 3.57 11.56
N GLN A 56 14.00 3.76 10.45
CA GLN A 56 12.72 4.47 10.44
C GLN A 56 11.51 3.54 10.50
N MET A 57 11.57 2.41 9.78
CA MET A 57 10.48 1.45 9.67
C MET A 57 10.65 0.26 10.62
N GLY A 58 11.88 -0.01 11.06
CA GLY A 58 12.21 -1.12 11.95
C GLY A 58 12.48 -2.42 11.19
N ASN A 59 12.25 -3.55 11.87
CA ASN A 59 12.51 -4.86 11.29
C ASN A 59 11.51 -5.17 10.18
N PRO A 60 11.97 -5.59 8.99
CA PRO A 60 11.08 -6.04 7.95
C PRO A 60 10.43 -7.38 8.32
N GLN A 61 9.25 -7.61 7.75
CA GLN A 61 8.51 -8.85 7.91
C GLN A 61 9.13 -9.98 7.08
N ARG A 62 9.56 -9.67 5.85
CA ARG A 62 10.23 -10.59 4.94
C ARG A 62 11.21 -9.85 4.04
N ILE A 63 12.23 -10.56 3.57
CA ILE A 63 13.21 -10.04 2.64
C ILE A 63 13.46 -11.10 1.58
N PHE A 64 13.53 -10.67 0.33
CA PHE A 64 13.77 -11.53 -0.81
C PHE A 64 14.91 -10.99 -1.66
N SER A 65 15.70 -11.91 -2.21
CA SER A 65 16.52 -11.63 -3.37
C SER A 65 15.64 -11.69 -4.62
N ALA A 66 15.74 -10.67 -5.46
CA ALA A 66 14.93 -10.49 -6.65
C ALA A 66 15.83 -10.21 -7.86
N VAL A 67 15.51 -10.77 -9.03
CA VAL A 67 16.12 -10.36 -10.30
C VAL A 67 15.07 -9.85 -11.26
N LYS A 68 15.38 -8.73 -11.90
CA LYS A 68 14.58 -8.17 -12.99
C LYS A 68 15.50 -7.65 -14.08
N ASP A 69 15.20 -8.01 -15.32
CA ASP A 69 15.96 -7.57 -16.50
C ASP A 69 17.48 -7.86 -16.40
N GLY A 70 17.85 -8.93 -15.68
CA GLY A 70 19.25 -9.33 -15.44
C GLY A 70 19.94 -8.61 -14.28
N GLU A 71 19.28 -7.66 -13.64
CA GLU A 71 19.80 -6.92 -12.49
C GLU A 71 19.24 -7.49 -11.18
N ALA A 72 20.10 -7.54 -10.15
CA ALA A 72 19.75 -8.03 -8.83
C ALA A 72 19.25 -6.89 -7.93
N TYR A 73 18.26 -7.21 -7.11
CA TYR A 73 17.60 -6.31 -6.19
C TYR A 73 17.30 -7.02 -4.87
N VAL A 74 17.09 -6.24 -3.83
CA VAL A 74 16.62 -6.70 -2.52
C VAL A 74 15.22 -6.17 -2.31
N LEU A 75 14.25 -7.07 -2.23
CA LEU A 75 12.85 -6.76 -1.97
C LEU A 75 12.57 -6.92 -0.48
N VAL A 76 12.13 -5.85 0.16
CA VAL A 76 11.89 -5.79 1.60
C VAL A 76 10.40 -5.55 1.83
N TYR A 77 9.73 -6.47 2.51
CA TYR A 77 8.35 -6.28 2.95
C TYR A 77 8.34 -5.73 4.36
N GLY A 78 7.73 -4.56 4.51
CA GLY A 78 7.52 -3.94 5.81
C GLY A 78 6.35 -4.55 6.57
N GLU A 79 6.14 -4.04 7.78
CA GLU A 79 5.03 -4.45 8.61
C GLU A 79 3.70 -3.91 8.03
N ARG A 80 2.71 -4.77 7.87
CA ARG A 80 1.36 -4.35 7.50
C ARG A 80 0.73 -3.54 8.64
N LYS A 81 0.49 -2.25 8.40
CA LYS A 81 -0.16 -1.35 9.36
C LYS A 81 -1.55 -0.90 8.89
N GLY A 82 -2.48 -0.77 9.83
CA GLY A 82 -3.82 -0.27 9.56
C GLY A 82 -4.67 -1.21 8.72
N ARG A 83 -5.42 -0.64 7.76
CA ARG A 83 -6.35 -1.35 6.87
C ARG A 83 -5.77 -1.64 5.47
N ALA A 84 -4.45 -1.60 5.32
CA ALA A 84 -3.80 -2.02 4.08
C ALA A 84 -4.13 -3.49 3.76
N SER A 85 -4.35 -3.79 2.49
CA SER A 85 -4.65 -5.13 1.99
C SER A 85 -3.46 -6.08 2.20
N GLY A 86 -2.24 -5.57 1.99
CA GLY A 86 -0.96 -6.24 2.19
C GLY A 86 0.10 -5.32 2.84
N PRO A 87 1.32 -5.83 3.04
CA PRO A 87 2.41 -5.03 3.56
C PRO A 87 2.91 -4.00 2.52
N PRO A 88 3.56 -2.91 2.95
CA PRO A 88 4.35 -2.10 2.03
C PRO A 88 5.58 -2.89 1.55
N ALA A 89 6.02 -2.63 0.33
CA ALA A 89 7.22 -3.22 -0.25
C ALA A 89 8.21 -2.13 -0.65
N TYR A 90 9.49 -2.40 -0.43
CA TYR A 90 10.58 -1.50 -0.79
C TYR A 90 11.62 -2.30 -1.56
N LEU A 91 12.05 -1.78 -2.69
CA LEU A 91 13.02 -2.42 -3.55
C LEU A 91 14.33 -1.63 -3.46
N PHE A 92 15.40 -2.30 -3.07
CA PHE A 92 16.72 -1.72 -2.99
C PHE A 92 17.63 -2.32 -4.06
N THR A 93 18.57 -1.53 -4.57
CA THR A 93 19.69 -2.04 -5.36
C THR A 93 20.61 -2.89 -4.49
N THR A 94 21.49 -3.68 -5.10
CA THR A 94 22.53 -4.43 -4.37
C THR A 94 23.49 -3.53 -3.59
N ASP A 95 23.65 -2.28 -4.00
CA ASP A 95 24.43 -1.26 -3.30
C ASP A 95 23.68 -0.69 -2.06
N GLY A 96 22.43 -1.12 -1.84
CA GLY A 96 21.62 -0.77 -0.68
C GLY A 96 20.83 0.53 -0.82
N PHE A 97 20.74 1.11 -2.02
CA PHE A 97 19.95 2.32 -2.28
C PHE A 97 18.51 1.99 -2.65
N LEU A 98 17.56 2.79 -2.19
CA LEU A 98 16.16 2.64 -2.54
C LEU A 98 15.98 2.90 -4.04
N PHE A 99 15.51 1.88 -4.75
CA PHE A 99 15.21 1.95 -6.17
C PHE A 99 13.74 2.32 -6.40
N ASP A 100 12.82 1.61 -5.75
CA ASP A 100 11.38 1.82 -5.90
C ASP A 100 10.61 1.27 -4.69
N TRP A 101 9.31 1.56 -4.57
CA TRP A 101 8.49 1.11 -3.45
C TRP A 101 7.00 1.00 -3.79
N CYS A 102 6.26 0.23 -2.99
CA CYS A 102 4.82 0.12 -3.04
C CYS A 102 4.24 0.33 -1.64
N PRO A 103 3.26 1.23 -1.46
CA PRO A 103 2.62 1.42 -0.16
C PRO A 103 1.83 0.20 0.30
N ASP A 104 1.36 -0.63 -0.63
CA ASP A 104 0.53 -1.81 -0.36
C ASP A 104 0.55 -2.80 -1.53
N ILE A 105 1.14 -3.99 -1.32
CA ILE A 105 1.20 -5.05 -2.34
C ILE A 105 -0.06 -5.94 -2.42
N GLY A 106 -1.04 -5.79 -1.52
CA GLY A 106 -2.17 -6.71 -1.44
C GLY A 106 -3.13 -6.62 -2.63
N ASP A 107 -3.47 -5.40 -3.03
CA ASP A 107 -4.30 -5.12 -4.22
C ASP A 107 -3.46 -4.88 -5.49
N THR A 108 -2.14 -4.98 -5.36
CA THR A 108 -1.20 -4.40 -6.32
C THR A 108 -0.01 -5.33 -6.58
N PRO A 109 0.05 -6.07 -7.71
CA PRO A 109 1.24 -6.84 -8.06
C PRO A 109 2.38 -5.94 -8.58
N PHE A 110 2.37 -4.64 -8.31
CA PHE A 110 3.34 -3.68 -8.84
C PHE A 110 3.95 -2.78 -7.76
N ILE A 111 5.23 -2.50 -7.95
CA ILE A 111 5.98 -1.45 -7.28
C ILE A 111 5.97 -0.23 -8.21
N HIS A 112 5.23 0.82 -7.80
CA HIS A 112 5.00 2.12 -8.47
C HIS A 112 4.88 2.14 -10.01
N GLY A 113 4.38 1.06 -10.63
CA GLY A 113 4.11 0.97 -12.07
C GLY A 113 5.35 0.79 -12.96
N ARG A 114 6.56 0.63 -12.40
CA ARG A 114 7.79 0.33 -13.16
C ARG A 114 8.31 -1.08 -12.92
N PHE A 115 7.94 -1.68 -11.80
CA PHE A 115 8.35 -3.02 -11.40
C PHE A 115 7.12 -3.89 -11.21
N TYR A 116 6.79 -4.68 -12.22
CA TYR A 116 5.80 -5.74 -12.12
C TYR A 116 6.40 -6.92 -11.37
N LEU A 117 5.82 -7.30 -10.23
CA LEU A 117 6.27 -8.47 -9.46
C LEU A 117 6.15 -9.76 -10.28
N ASP A 118 5.26 -9.80 -11.29
CA ASP A 118 5.14 -10.93 -12.23
C ASP A 118 6.38 -11.15 -13.11
N HIS A 119 7.22 -10.13 -13.28
CA HIS A 119 8.51 -10.20 -13.98
C HIS A 119 9.70 -10.24 -13.03
N VAL A 120 9.45 -10.25 -11.73
CA VAL A 120 10.48 -10.40 -10.71
C VAL A 120 10.60 -11.87 -10.38
N GLN A 121 11.75 -12.45 -10.69
CA GLN A 121 12.08 -13.78 -10.20
C GLN A 121 12.54 -13.64 -8.75
N ILE A 122 11.67 -14.03 -7.81
CA ILE A 122 12.07 -14.23 -6.42
C ILE A 122 13.01 -15.43 -6.40
N ILE A 123 14.28 -15.19 -6.09
CA ILE A 123 15.30 -16.24 -6.06
C ILE A 123 15.18 -17.01 -4.75
N GLU A 124 15.21 -16.28 -3.63
CA GLU A 124 15.20 -16.86 -2.29
C GLU A 124 14.68 -15.87 -1.25
N GLU A 125 14.05 -16.41 -0.21
CA GLU A 125 13.74 -15.65 1.00
C GLU A 125 14.98 -15.61 1.89
N ILE A 126 15.45 -14.40 2.19
CA ILE A 126 16.61 -14.17 3.04
C ILE A 126 16.13 -14.25 4.49
N PRO A 127 16.58 -15.24 5.29
CA PRO A 127 16.13 -15.36 6.67
C PRO A 127 16.56 -14.14 7.48
N LEU A 128 15.63 -13.53 8.21
CA LEU A 128 15.87 -12.31 9.00
C LEU A 128 17.05 -12.45 10.00
N THR A 129 17.31 -13.68 10.46
CA THR A 129 18.43 -14.01 11.36
C THR A 129 19.81 -13.78 10.74
N SER A 130 19.91 -13.75 9.41
CA SER A 130 21.16 -13.48 8.70
C SER A 130 21.61 -12.02 8.78
N ILE A 131 20.68 -11.10 9.09
CA ILE A 131 20.93 -9.65 9.07
C ILE A 131 21.36 -9.13 10.43
N THR A 132 21.02 -9.84 11.51
CA THR A 132 21.30 -9.41 12.88
C THR A 132 22.69 -9.80 13.40
N ARG A 133 23.52 -10.50 12.60
CA ARG A 133 24.91 -10.82 12.93
C ARG A 133 25.88 -9.83 12.29
N LYS A 134 25.93 -8.59 12.77
CA LYS A 134 27.09 -7.69 12.63
C LYS A 134 27.22 -6.81 13.87
#